data_AF-A0A6M7UKR8-F1
#
_entry.id   AF-A0A6M7UKR8-F1
#
_cell.length_a   1.000
_cell.length_b   1.000
_cell.length_c   1.000
_cell.angle_alpha   90.00
_cell.angle_beta   90.00
_cell.angle_gamma   90.00
#
_symmetry.space_group_name_H-M   'P 1'
#
loop_
_entity.id
_entity.type
_entity.pdbx_description
1 polymer ?
#
loop_
_entity_poly.entity_id
_entity_poly.type
_entity_poly.pdbx_seq_one_letter_code
_entity_poly.pdbx_strand_id
1 'polypeptide(L)' 'MSAVDLPTGSTRLSHEHTAAIDEAVEFLIIVPPLERPRPLVPALREMFGLSPFECCEAIRESHRPAIAGRSSDQ' A
#
# COMPACT_ATOMS: atom_id res chain seq x y z
N MET A 1 26.10 28.31 24.77
CA MET A 1 24.63 28.31 24.57
C MET A 1 24.37 27.70 23.21
N SER A 2 24.24 26.37 23.15
CA SER A 2 23.98 25.67 21.89
C SER A 2 22.49 25.70 21.58
N ALA A 3 22.19 26.02 20.33
CA ALA A 3 20.86 26.21 19.79
C ALA A 3 20.00 24.95 19.94
N VAL A 4 18.74 25.23 20.22
CA VAL A 4 17.59 24.35 20.39
C VAL A 4 17.45 23.31 19.28
N ASP A 5 17.22 22.08 19.74
CA ASP A 5 16.79 20.88 19.01
C ASP A 5 15.48 21.17 18.25
N LEU A 6 15.49 20.99 16.93
CA LEU A 6 14.34 21.15 16.05
C LEU A 6 13.74 19.75 15.80
N PRO A 7 12.42 19.52 15.98
CA PRO A 7 11.84 18.19 15.83
C PRO A 7 11.88 17.77 14.36
N THR A 8 12.67 16.74 14.07
CA THR A 8 12.77 16.07 12.77
C THR A 8 11.38 15.60 12.34
N GLY A 9 10.84 16.21 11.29
CA GLY A 9 9.59 15.79 10.65
C GLY A 9 9.68 14.33 10.18
N SER A 10 8.97 13.46 10.88
CA SER A 10 8.88 12.01 10.66
C SER A 10 7.99 11.60 9.49
N THR A 11 7.57 12.54 8.64
CA THR A 11 6.59 12.27 7.58
C THR A 11 7.16 11.57 6.34
N ARG A 12 8.48 11.49 6.15
CA ARG A 12 9.04 10.81 4.95
C ARG A 12 8.92 9.29 4.97
N LEU A 13 9.04 8.65 6.14
CA LEU A 13 8.95 7.19 6.21
C LEU A 13 7.52 6.70 5.98
N SER A 14 6.53 7.37 6.58
CA SER A 14 5.14 6.94 6.44
C SER A 14 4.62 7.03 5.00
N HIS A 15 5.02 8.04 4.22
CA HIS A 15 4.58 8.19 2.84
C HIS A 15 5.20 7.16 1.89
N GLU A 16 6.46 6.78 2.09
CA GLU A 16 7.13 5.76 1.27
C GLU A 16 6.54 4.36 1.50
N HIS A 17 6.24 4.01 2.76
CA HIS A 17 5.57 2.76 3.09
C HIS A 17 4.15 2.68 2.55
N THR A 18 3.39 3.78 2.60
CA THR A 18 2.04 3.83 2.03
C THR A 18 2.07 3.70 0.50
N ALA A 19 3.03 4.33 -0.19
CA ALA A 19 3.14 4.26 -1.64
C ALA A 19 3.38 2.83 -2.16
N ALA A 20 4.27 2.05 -1.51
CA ALA A 20 4.54 0.68 -1.93
C ALA A 20 3.33 -0.27 -1.74
N ILE A 21 2.51 -0.01 -0.72
CA ILE A 21 1.25 -0.75 -0.50
C ILE A 21 0.24 -0.38 -1.58
N ASP A 22 0.06 0.91 -1.88
CA ASP A 22 -0.87 1.38 -2.91
C ASP A 22 -0.53 0.81 -4.30
N GLU A 23 0.75 0.79 -4.66
CA GLU A 23 1.23 0.16 -5.91
C GLU A 23 0.91 -1.35 -5.95
N ALA A 24 1.12 -2.06 -4.84
CA ALA A 24 0.78 -3.48 -4.76
C ALA A 24 -0.73 -3.72 -4.85
N VAL A 25 -1.55 -2.81 -4.28
CA VAL A 25 -3.01 -2.85 -4.38
C VAL A 25 -3.45 -2.67 -5.82
N GLU A 26 -2.92 -1.66 -6.51
CA GLU A 26 -3.23 -1.39 -7.91
C GLU A 26 -2.87 -2.58 -8.79
N PHE A 27 -1.68 -3.17 -8.60
CA PHE A 27 -1.29 -4.41 -9.27
C PHE A 27 -2.30 -5.53 -9.03
N LEU A 28 -2.75 -5.73 -7.79
CA LEU A 28 -3.72 -6.78 -7.46
C LEU A 28 -5.12 -6.50 -8.06
N ILE A 29 -5.51 -5.25 -8.23
CA ILE A 29 -6.77 -4.87 -8.87
C ILE A 29 -6.70 -5.11 -10.39
N ILE A 30 -5.59 -4.75 -11.02
CA ILE A 30 -5.41 -4.83 -12.48
C ILE A 30 -5.16 -6.27 -12.92
N VAL A 31 -4.32 -7.03 -12.19
CA VAL A 31 -3.89 -8.36 -12.60
C VAL A 31 -4.86 -9.46 -12.14
N PRO A 32 -5.46 -10.23 -13.06
CA PRO A 32 -6.40 -11.30 -12.72
C PRO A 32 -5.79 -12.39 -11.83
N PRO A 33 -6.54 -13.02 -10.92
CA PRO A 33 -6.01 -14.02 -9.97
C PRO A 33 -5.29 -15.24 -10.59
N LEU A 34 -5.57 -15.56 -11.85
CA LEU A 34 -4.92 -16.65 -12.59
C LEU A 34 -3.54 -16.26 -13.13
N GLU A 35 -3.30 -14.96 -13.35
CA GLU A 35 -2.06 -14.42 -13.91
C GLU A 35 -1.10 -13.93 -12.82
N ARG A 36 -1.57 -13.81 -11.58
CA ARG A 36 -0.74 -13.40 -10.45
C ARG A 36 0.35 -14.42 -10.14
N PRO A 37 1.57 -13.97 -9.77
CA PRO A 37 2.65 -14.86 -9.36
C PRO A 37 2.25 -15.68 -8.14
N ARG A 38 2.72 -16.94 -8.09
CA ARG A 38 2.49 -17.86 -6.98
C ARG A 38 3.81 -18.41 -6.45
N PRO A 39 4.02 -18.44 -5.12
CA PRO A 39 3.13 -17.97 -4.06
C PRO A 39 3.05 -16.42 -3.98
N LEU A 40 1.84 -15.89 -3.75
CA LEU A 40 1.56 -14.45 -3.90
C LEU A 40 2.33 -13.57 -2.91
N VAL A 41 2.33 -13.91 -1.62
CA VAL A 41 3.00 -13.08 -0.60
C VAL A 41 4.50 -12.97 -0.84
N PRO A 42 5.27 -14.07 -1.03
CA PRO A 42 6.69 -13.96 -1.38
C PRO A 42 6.96 -13.11 -2.63
N ALA A 43 6.14 -13.26 -3.67
CA ALA A 43 6.30 -12.47 -4.89
C ALA A 43 6.06 -10.96 -4.64
N LEU A 44 5.04 -10.59 -3.87
CA LEU A 44 4.79 -9.18 -3.52
C LEU A 44 5.94 -8.57 -2.72
N ARG A 45 6.57 -9.36 -1.83
CA ARG A 45 7.75 -8.92 -1.09
C ARG A 45 8.95 -8.66 -2.01
N GLU A 46 9.17 -9.52 -2.99
CA GLU A 46 10.27 -9.39 -3.96
C GLU A 46 10.04 -8.24 -4.95
N MET A 47 8.81 -8.04 -5.42
CA MET A 47 8.47 -7.00 -6.41
C MET A 47 8.42 -5.60 -5.81
N PHE A 48 7.86 -5.46 -4.60
CA PHE A 48 7.53 -4.16 -4.01
C PHE A 48 8.31 -3.87 -2.71
N GLY A 49 9.18 -4.77 -2.26
CA GLY A 49 9.97 -4.59 -1.03
C GLY A 49 9.16 -4.66 0.27
N LEU A 50 7.93 -5.17 0.22
CA LEU A 50 7.01 -5.20 1.35
C LEU A 50 7.41 -6.22 2.42
N SER A 51 7.03 -5.96 3.66
CA SER A 51 6.98 -6.96 4.72
C SER A 51 5.79 -7.91 4.54
N PRO A 52 5.81 -9.12 5.16
CA PRO A 52 4.68 -10.04 5.09
C PRO A 52 3.35 -9.43 5.55
N PHE A 53 3.39 -8.53 6.54
CA PHE A 53 2.20 -7.85 7.05
C PHE A 53 1.63 -6.87 6.02
N GLU A 54 2.48 -6.06 5.40
CA GLU A 54 2.07 -5.10 4.37
C GLU A 54 1.52 -5.80 3.11
N CYS A 55 2.06 -6.97 2.75
CA CYS A 55 1.46 -7.78 1.69
C CYS A 55 0.02 -8.20 2.03
N CYS A 56 -0.24 -8.59 3.27
CA CYS A 56 -1.60 -8.94 3.71
C CYS A 56 -2.53 -7.71 3.71
N GLU A 57 -2.03 -6.53 4.10
CA GLU A 57 -2.75 -5.26 4.00
C GLU A 57 -3.14 -4.98 2.53
N ALA A 58 -2.19 -5.05 1.59
CA ALA A 58 -2.45 -4.83 0.17
C ALA A 58 -3.48 -5.84 -0.41
N ILE A 59 -3.39 -7.11 -0.02
CA ILE A 59 -4.36 -8.13 -0.45
C ILE A 59 -5.77 -7.78 0.08
N ARG A 60 -5.88 -7.43 1.37
CA ARG A 60 -7.16 -7.04 1.97
C ARG A 60 -7.73 -5.81 1.27
N GLU A 61 -6.87 -4.83 0.99
CA GLU A 61 -7.23 -3.56 0.37
C GLU A 61 -7.75 -3.72 -1.06
N SER A 62 -7.09 -4.55 -1.87
CA SER A 62 -7.51 -4.85 -3.24
C SER A 62 -8.90 -5.49 -3.35
N HIS A 63 -9.39 -6.08 -2.27
CA HIS A 63 -10.71 -6.72 -2.21
C HIS A 63 -11.78 -5.79 -1.62
N ARG A 64 -11.39 -4.60 -1.15
CA ARG A 64 -12.34 -3.65 -0.59
C ARG A 64 -13.23 -3.13 -1.74
N PRO A 65 -14.55 -3.34 -1.69
CA PRO A 65 -15.43 -2.73 -2.68
C PRO A 65 -15.31 -1.22 -2.54
N ALA A 66 -15.12 -0.50 -3.64
CA ALA A 66 -15.33 0.93 -3.66
C ALA A 66 -16.80 1.16 -3.29
N ILE A 67 -17.06 1.45 -2.02
CA ILE A 67 -18.40 1.84 -1.59
C ILE A 67 -18.75 3.07 -2.41
N ALA A 68 -19.63 2.87 -3.39
CA ALA A 68 -20.01 3.89 -4.31
C ALA A 68 -20.63 5.04 -3.51
N GLY A 69 -19.85 6.08 -3.27
CA GLY A 69 -20.34 7.43 -3.06
C GLY A 69 -21.02 7.89 -4.35
N ARG A 70 -22.18 7.31 -4.67
CA ARG A 70 -23.21 7.97 -5.45
C ARG A 70 -24.24 8.49 -4.46
N SER A 71 -23.89 9.60 -3.84
CA SER A 71 -24.81 10.55 -3.23
C SER A 71 -24.44 11.88 -3.88
N SER A 72 -25.02 12.16 -5.04
CA SER A 72 -26.14 13.08 -5.17
C SER A 72 -25.61 14.40 -5.70
N ASP A 73 -25.96 14.68 -6.96
CA ASP A 73 -26.37 16.00 -7.43
C ASP A 73 -26.47 17.05 -6.30
N GLN A 74 -25.57 18.04 -6.32
CA GLN A 74 -25.77 19.46 -5.98
C GLN A 74 -24.47 20.25 -6.16
#